data_AF-A0A925FQH4-F1
#
_entry.id   AF-A0A925FQH4-F1
#
_cell.length_a   1.000
_cell.length_b   1.000
_cell.length_c   1.000
_cell.angle_alpha   90.00
_cell.angle_beta   90.00
_cell.angle_gamma   90.00
#
_symmetry.space_group_name_H-M   'P 1'
#
loop_
_entity.id
_entity.type
_entity.pdbx_description
1 polymer ?
#
loop_
_entity_poly.entity_id
_entity_poly.type
_entity_poly.pdbx_seq_one_letter_code
_entity_poly.pdbx_strand_id
1 'polypeptide(L)'
;VLFSDVEKMLLEGKADLGVIIHENRFTYEKKGLVKIKDLGNYWEKKTGSPVPLGGIVAKRNIHPDLIKKVNALIEESIDYAFKNYPILPEYVRQHSQEMEEDIMRKHIDLYVNDFSRRLGAEGRKAVLSLIDVYAGLRHLNIAAEKVFMD
;
A
#
# COMPACT_ATOMS: atom_id res chain seq x y z
N VAL A 1 5.66 -3.11 -18.87
CA VAL A 1 6.50 -3.87 -17.90
C VAL A 1 5.61 -4.18 -16.72
N LEU A 2 5.38 -5.47 -16.41
CA LEU A 2 4.69 -5.84 -15.18
C LEU A 2 5.63 -5.67 -13.99
N PHE A 3 5.11 -5.42 -12.79
CA PHE A 3 5.95 -5.25 -11.60
C PHE A 3 6.83 -6.48 -11.33
N SER A 4 6.33 -7.67 -11.67
CA SER A 4 7.03 -8.96 -11.56
C SER A 4 8.27 -9.06 -12.47
N ASP A 5 8.32 -8.27 -13.55
CA ASP A 5 9.40 -8.33 -14.53
C ASP A 5 10.54 -7.37 -14.22
N VAL A 6 10.33 -6.40 -13.30
CA VAL A 6 11.26 -5.29 -13.06
C VAL A 6 12.64 -5.79 -12.66
N GLU A 7 12.74 -6.69 -11.69
CA GLU A 7 14.02 -7.22 -11.22
C GLU A 7 14.71 -8.05 -12.31
N LYS A 8 13.94 -8.83 -13.09
CA LYS A 8 14.48 -9.59 -14.22
C LYS A 8 15.09 -8.67 -15.27
N MET A 9 14.42 -7.58 -15.62
CA MET A 9 14.93 -6.61 -16.58
C MET A 9 16.22 -5.94 -16.12
N LEU A 10 16.37 -5.68 -14.81
CA LEU A 10 17.62 -5.17 -14.24
C LEU A 10 18.75 -6.19 -14.38
N LEU A 11 18.49 -7.44 -13.98
CA LEU A 11 19.49 -8.51 -14.04
C LEU A 11 19.93 -8.85 -15.47
N GLU A 12 19.03 -8.69 -16.45
CA GLU A 12 19.32 -8.90 -17.87
C GLU A 12 19.94 -7.67 -18.55
N GLY A 13 20.20 -6.58 -17.83
CA GLY A 13 20.75 -5.33 -18.39
C GLY A 13 19.81 -4.62 -19.37
N LYS A 14 18.50 -4.90 -19.31
CA LYS A 14 17.46 -4.28 -20.14
C LYS A 14 16.90 -2.99 -19.55
N ALA A 15 17.29 -2.65 -18.32
CA ALA A 15 16.95 -1.42 -17.65
C ALA A 15 18.08 -1.01 -16.71
N ASP A 16 18.30 0.30 -16.56
CA ASP A 16 19.32 0.84 -15.65
C ASP A 16 18.81 0.95 -14.20
N LEU A 17 17.51 1.23 -14.02
CA LEU A 17 16.85 1.44 -12.74
C LEU A 17 15.46 0.81 -12.73
N GLY A 18 15.03 0.34 -11.55
CA GLY A 18 13.73 -0.30 -11.36
C GLY A 18 13.05 0.20 -10.08
N VAL A 19 11.74 0.44 -10.19
CA VAL A 19 10.89 0.70 -9.01
C VAL A 19 10.22 -0.62 -8.65
N ILE A 20 10.58 -1.17 -7.49
CA ILE A 20 10.00 -2.40 -6.97
C ILE A 20 8.91 -2.09 -5.95
N ILE A 21 7.91 -2.97 -5.90
CA ILE A 21 6.77 -2.91 -4.97
C ILE A 21 6.50 -4.32 -4.41
N HIS A 22 5.50 -4.44 -3.54
CA HIS A 22 5.11 -5.70 -2.88
C HIS A 22 6.27 -6.37 -2.11
N GLU A 23 6.38 -7.70 -2.17
CA GLU A 23 7.37 -8.54 -1.48
C GLU A 23 8.79 -8.38 -2.01
N ASN A 24 8.96 -7.88 -3.25
CA ASN A 24 10.29 -7.70 -3.85
C ASN A 24 11.20 -6.81 -2.99
N ARG A 25 10.61 -5.93 -2.18
CA ARG A 25 11.35 -5.11 -1.20
C ARG A 25 12.14 -5.92 -0.16
N PHE A 26 11.82 -7.19 0.04
CA PHE A 26 12.50 -8.07 0.98
C PHE A 26 13.46 -9.06 0.30
N THR A 27 13.40 -9.17 -1.04
CA THR A 27 14.11 -10.21 -1.79
C THR A 27 15.15 -9.66 -2.77
N TYR A 28 15.09 -8.37 -3.14
CA TYR A 28 15.99 -7.78 -4.14
C TYR A 28 17.48 -7.95 -3.79
N GLU A 29 17.85 -7.85 -2.51
CA GLU A 29 19.24 -7.99 -2.04
C GLU A 29 19.78 -9.40 -2.28
N LYS A 30 18.94 -10.44 -2.11
CA LYS A 30 19.31 -11.84 -2.38
C LYS A 30 19.65 -12.06 -3.86
N LYS A 31 19.17 -11.19 -4.75
CA LYS A 31 19.41 -11.23 -6.20
C LYS A 31 20.62 -10.38 -6.62
N GLY A 32 21.34 -9.77 -5.67
CA GLY A 32 22.49 -8.90 -5.94
C GLY A 32 22.11 -7.48 -6.36
N LEU A 33 20.82 -7.11 -6.30
CA LEU A 33 20.37 -5.75 -6.55
C LEU A 33 20.62 -4.87 -5.33
N VAL A 34 20.86 -3.58 -5.56
CA VAL A 34 21.12 -2.59 -4.50
C VAL A 34 20.03 -1.52 -4.47
N LYS A 35 19.63 -1.12 -3.26
CA LYS A 35 18.65 -0.05 -3.07
C LYS A 35 19.30 1.31 -3.30
N ILE A 36 18.86 2.01 -4.34
CA ILE A 36 19.30 3.38 -4.62
C ILE A 36 18.57 4.37 -3.72
N LYS A 37 17.26 4.19 -3.51
CA LYS A 37 16.44 5.11 -2.74
C LYS A 37 15.17 4.43 -2.22
N ASP A 38 14.82 4.73 -0.97
CA ASP A 38 13.51 4.39 -0.41
C ASP A 38 12.55 5.55 -0.69
N LEU A 39 11.56 5.32 -1.55
CA LEU A 39 10.59 6.35 -1.94
C LEU A 39 9.60 6.68 -0.82
N GLY A 40 9.30 5.73 0.07
CA GLY A 40 8.44 5.99 1.23
C GLY A 40 9.15 6.89 2.24
N ASN A 41 10.40 6.58 2.57
CA ASN A 41 11.21 7.44 3.46
C ASN A 41 11.47 8.82 2.84
N TYR A 42 11.70 8.88 1.51
CA TYR A 42 11.86 10.15 0.82
C TYR A 42 10.58 11.00 0.87
N TRP A 43 9.42 10.37 0.66
CA TRP A 43 8.12 11.03 0.78
C TRP A 43 7.93 11.62 2.17
N GLU A 44 8.08 10.79 3.21
CA GLU A 44 7.88 11.19 4.60
C GLU A 44 8.79 12.36 5.01
N LYS A 45 10.07 12.31 4.63
CA LYS A 45 11.01 13.43 4.86
C LYS A 45 10.62 14.72 4.14
N LYS A 46 9.94 14.62 2.99
CA LYS A 46 9.56 15.79 2.18
C LYS A 46 8.22 16.39 2.57
N THR A 47 7.26 15.57 2.99
CA THR A 47 5.88 15.99 3.25
C THR A 47 5.52 15.98 4.73
N GLY A 48 6.33 15.36 5.59
CA GLY A 48 6.01 15.15 7.01
C GLY A 48 4.77 14.27 7.22
N SER A 49 4.40 13.46 6.23
CA SER A 49 3.25 12.57 6.28
C SER A 49 3.63 11.19 5.75
N PRO A 50 3.01 10.10 6.24
CA PRO A 50 3.23 8.77 5.68
C PRO A 50 2.80 8.72 4.21
N VAL A 51 3.33 7.76 3.45
CA VAL A 51 2.98 7.59 2.04
C VAL A 51 1.67 6.79 1.90
N PRO A 52 0.59 7.35 1.33
CA PRO A 52 -0.61 6.58 1.04
C PRO A 52 -0.38 5.70 -0.19
N LEU A 53 -0.31 4.38 0.02
CA LEU A 53 0.01 3.41 -1.06
C LEU A 53 -1.22 2.83 -1.75
N GLY A 54 -2.28 2.58 -1.00
CA GLY A 54 -3.50 1.95 -1.49
C GLY A 54 -4.71 2.35 -0.66
N GLY A 55 -5.90 2.18 -1.26
CA GLY A 55 -7.16 2.46 -0.60
C GLY A 55 -8.29 1.65 -1.25
N ILE A 56 -9.33 1.36 -0.47
CA ILE A 56 -10.55 0.72 -0.97
C ILE A 56 -11.53 1.82 -1.37
N VAL A 57 -12.03 1.74 -2.60
CA VAL A 57 -12.92 2.75 -3.17
C VAL A 57 -14.27 2.16 -3.54
N ALA A 58 -15.35 2.91 -3.27
CA ALA A 58 -16.71 2.56 -3.68
C ALA A 58 -17.16 3.45 -4.85
N LYS A 59 -17.92 2.87 -5.79
CA LYS A 59 -18.53 3.67 -6.86
C LYS A 59 -19.61 4.59 -6.27
N ARG A 60 -19.62 5.86 -6.69
CA ARG A 60 -20.51 6.91 -6.16
C ARG A 60 -22.01 6.64 -6.38
N ASN A 61 -22.37 5.78 -7.32
CA ASN A 61 -23.76 5.41 -7.61
C ASN A 61 -24.29 4.26 -6.75
N ILE A 62 -23.47 3.68 -5.87
CA ILE A 62 -23.91 2.68 -4.90
C ILE A 62 -24.62 3.39 -3.73
N HIS A 63 -25.70 2.80 -3.22
CA HIS A 63 -26.46 3.38 -2.12
C HIS A 63 -25.57 3.62 -0.89
N PRO A 64 -25.59 4.80 -0.25
CA PRO A 64 -24.71 5.14 0.87
C PRO A 64 -24.74 4.14 2.02
N ASP A 65 -25.92 3.60 2.35
CA ASP A 65 -26.05 2.60 3.43
C ASP A 65 -25.35 1.28 3.11
N LEU A 66 -25.34 0.87 1.82
CA LEU A 66 -24.61 -0.32 1.40
C LEU A 66 -23.11 -0.08 1.50
N ILE A 67 -22.64 1.11 1.10
CA ILE A 67 -21.24 1.51 1.23
C ILE A 67 -20.80 1.47 2.71
N LYS A 68 -21.59 2.08 3.62
CA LYS A 68 -21.33 2.08 5.06
C LYS A 68 -21.28 0.67 5.63
N LYS A 69 -22.21 -0.21 5.22
CA LYS A 69 -22.25 -1.61 5.64
C LYS A 69 -20.99 -2.36 5.19
N VAL A 70 -20.58 -2.21 3.93
CA VAL A 70 -19.36 -2.85 3.41
C VAL A 70 -18.12 -2.35 4.13
N ASN A 71 -18.03 -1.04 4.39
CA ASN A 71 -16.91 -0.46 5.14
C ASN A 71 -16.79 -1.05 6.56
N ALA A 72 -17.91 -1.18 7.28
CA ALA A 72 -17.93 -1.81 8.60
C ALA A 72 -17.48 -3.28 8.54
N LEU A 73 -17.96 -4.04 7.56
CA LEU A 73 -17.57 -5.45 7.37
C LEU A 73 -16.09 -5.62 7.02
N ILE A 74 -15.50 -4.70 6.24
CA ILE A 74 -14.06 -4.70 5.96
C ILE A 74 -13.28 -4.46 7.26
N GLU A 75 -13.70 -3.50 8.07
CA GLU A 75 -13.06 -3.25 9.38
C GLU A 75 -13.15 -4.48 10.29
N GLU A 76 -14.33 -5.11 10.38
CA GLU A 76 -14.52 -6.35 11.14
C GLU A 76 -13.62 -7.50 10.64
N SER A 77 -13.42 -7.61 9.32
CA SER A 77 -12.51 -8.60 8.72
C SER A 77 -11.05 -8.35 9.10
N ILE A 78 -10.62 -7.10 9.19
CA ILE A 78 -9.26 -6.73 9.60
C ILE A 78 -9.09 -7.01 11.10
N ASP A 79 -10.07 -6.64 11.92
CA ASP A 79 -10.08 -6.94 13.35
C ASP A 79 -10.02 -8.45 13.63
N TYR A 80 -10.73 -9.24 12.83
CA TYR A 80 -10.64 -10.70 12.89
C TYR A 80 -9.21 -11.16 12.56
N ALA A 81 -8.59 -10.66 11.50
CA ALA A 81 -7.23 -11.02 11.13
C ALA A 81 -6.22 -10.66 12.25
N PHE A 82 -6.32 -9.47 12.83
CA PHE A 82 -5.46 -9.05 13.94
C PHE A 82 -5.62 -9.92 15.19
N LYS A 83 -6.84 -10.29 15.56
CA LYS A 83 -7.09 -11.17 16.72
C LYS A 83 -6.52 -12.57 16.54
N ASN A 84 -6.40 -13.05 15.30
CA ASN A 84 -5.89 -14.38 14.99
C ASN A 84 -4.40 -14.38 14.62
N TYR A 85 -3.78 -13.22 14.40
CA TYR A 85 -2.34 -13.11 14.19
C TYR A 85 -1.60 -13.59 15.45
N PRO A 86 -0.51 -14.39 15.35
CA PRO A 86 0.34 -14.66 14.18
C PRO A 86 -0.07 -15.87 13.32
N ILE A 87 -1.29 -16.39 13.43
CA ILE A 87 -1.72 -17.51 12.58
C ILE A 87 -1.90 -16.99 11.15
N LEU A 88 -1.15 -17.56 10.20
CA LEU A 88 -1.32 -17.27 8.78
C LEU A 88 -2.43 -18.17 8.22
N PRO A 89 -3.52 -17.60 7.69
CA PRO A 89 -4.55 -18.38 7.01
C PRO A 89 -3.95 -19.14 5.83
N GLU A 90 -4.47 -20.36 5.58
CA GLU A 90 -4.08 -21.16 4.41
C GLU A 90 -4.28 -20.37 3.10
N TYR A 91 -5.31 -19.53 3.05
CA TYR A 91 -5.55 -18.61 1.93
C TYR A 91 -4.35 -17.70 1.62
N VAL A 92 -3.67 -17.17 2.65
CA VAL A 92 -2.47 -16.33 2.44
C VAL A 92 -1.33 -17.17 1.86
N ARG A 93 -1.11 -18.38 2.37
CA ARG A 93 -0.06 -19.28 1.87
C ARG A 93 -0.27 -19.67 0.41
N GLN A 94 -1.51 -19.91 0.01
CA GLN A 94 -1.86 -20.32 -1.36
C GLN A 94 -1.75 -19.19 -2.40
N HIS A 95 -1.83 -17.94 -1.97
CA HIS A 95 -1.86 -16.77 -2.86
C HIS A 95 -0.61 -15.87 -2.77
N SER A 96 0.37 -16.24 -1.94
CA SER A 96 1.66 -15.54 -1.87
C SER A 96 2.59 -16.05 -2.98
N GLN A 97 3.27 -15.14 -3.68
CA GLN A 97 4.27 -15.53 -4.70
C GLN A 97 5.55 -16.08 -4.06
N GLU A 98 5.90 -15.56 -2.89
CA GLU A 98 7.02 -16.04 -2.08
C GLU A 98 6.49 -17.02 -1.02
N MET A 99 7.08 -18.22 -0.98
CA MET A 99 6.62 -19.32 -0.13
C MET A 99 7.31 -19.33 1.24
N GLU A 100 8.37 -18.55 1.43
CA GLU A 100 9.00 -18.40 2.75
C GLU A 100 8.08 -17.64 3.71
N GLU A 101 7.65 -18.35 4.76
CA GLU A 101 6.72 -17.84 5.77
C GLU A 101 7.21 -16.53 6.43
N ASP A 102 8.51 -16.42 6.69
CA ASP A 102 9.11 -15.22 7.27
C ASP A 102 8.93 -13.98 6.38
N ILE A 103 8.92 -14.15 5.05
CA ILE A 103 8.69 -13.05 4.11
C ILE A 103 7.21 -12.67 4.10
N MET A 104 6.30 -13.66 4.15
CA MET A 104 4.86 -13.40 4.28
C MET A 104 4.55 -12.59 5.54
N ARG A 105 5.16 -12.95 6.68
CA ARG A 105 5.00 -12.24 7.96
C ARG A 105 5.50 -10.81 7.88
N LYS A 106 6.73 -10.62 7.39
CA LYS A 106 7.30 -9.27 7.17
C LYS A 106 6.43 -8.41 6.24
N HIS A 107 5.83 -9.01 5.22
CA HIS A 107 4.90 -8.31 4.33
C HIS A 107 3.64 -7.87 5.08
N ILE A 108 3.02 -8.76 5.85
CA ILE A 108 1.82 -8.45 6.65
C ILE A 108 2.13 -7.39 7.69
N ASP A 109 3.17 -7.57 8.50
CA ASP A 109 3.53 -6.65 9.59
C ASP A 109 3.81 -5.23 9.07
N LEU A 110 4.29 -5.11 7.83
CA LEU A 110 4.62 -3.82 7.25
C LEU A 110 3.42 -3.11 6.62
N TYR A 111 2.54 -3.84 5.94
CA TYR A 111 1.45 -3.26 5.15
C TYR A 111 0.07 -3.34 5.81
N VAL A 112 -0.10 -4.20 6.81
CA VAL A 112 -1.35 -4.35 7.57
C VAL A 112 -1.14 -3.78 8.97
N ASN A 113 -1.63 -2.56 9.17
CA ASN A 113 -1.46 -1.81 10.42
C ASN A 113 -2.73 -0.99 10.73
N ASP A 114 -2.65 -0.09 11.70
CA ASP A 114 -3.79 0.71 12.12
C ASP A 114 -4.43 1.51 10.97
N PHE A 115 -3.65 1.97 9.98
CA PHE A 115 -4.19 2.67 8.81
C PHE A 115 -5.04 1.76 7.92
N SER A 116 -4.75 0.45 7.89
CA SER A 116 -5.57 -0.55 7.19
C SER A 116 -6.94 -0.67 7.84
N ARG A 117 -6.98 -0.67 9.18
CA ARG A 117 -8.23 -0.72 9.95
C ARG A 117 -9.01 0.59 9.82
N ARG A 118 -8.37 1.72 10.11
CA ARG A 118 -8.93 3.07 10.03
C ARG A 118 -7.84 4.10 9.73
N LEU A 119 -8.07 4.96 8.74
CA LEU A 119 -7.12 6.02 8.39
C LEU A 119 -6.83 6.99 9.55
N GLY A 120 -7.83 7.30 10.38
CA GLY A 120 -7.73 8.35 11.39
C GLY A 120 -7.41 9.74 10.79
N ALA A 121 -7.07 10.70 11.65
CA ALA A 121 -6.72 12.05 11.20
C ALA A 121 -5.39 12.06 10.42
N GLU A 122 -4.42 11.26 10.85
CA GLU A 122 -3.10 11.19 10.22
C GLU A 122 -3.15 10.56 8.81
N GLY A 123 -3.83 9.43 8.64
CA GLY A 123 -3.99 8.81 7.32
C GLY A 123 -4.80 9.70 6.37
N ARG A 124 -5.81 10.43 6.85
CA ARG A 124 -6.52 11.43 6.05
C ARG A 124 -5.58 12.56 5.61
N LYS A 125 -4.78 13.11 6.52
CA LYS A 125 -3.76 14.12 6.21
C LYS A 125 -2.76 13.60 5.16
N ALA A 126 -2.35 12.33 5.25
CA ALA A 126 -1.46 11.72 4.28
C ALA A 126 -2.05 11.67 2.86
N VAL A 127 -3.33 11.28 2.73
CA VAL A 127 -4.04 11.29 1.44
C VAL A 127 -4.18 12.71 0.89
N LEU A 128 -4.55 13.68 1.73
CA LEU A 128 -4.63 15.09 1.32
C LEU A 128 -3.27 15.63 0.87
N SER A 129 -2.19 15.29 1.60
CA SER A 129 -0.83 15.68 1.23
C SER A 129 -0.42 15.13 -0.14
N LEU A 130 -0.85 13.90 -0.48
CA LEU A 130 -0.64 13.35 -1.83
C LEU A 130 -1.36 14.16 -2.90
N ILE A 131 -2.62 14.54 -2.65
CA ILE A 131 -3.41 15.34 -3.57
C ILE A 131 -2.79 16.73 -3.76
N ASP A 132 -2.34 17.37 -2.68
CA ASP A 132 -1.72 18.70 -2.71
C ASP A 132 -0.42 18.69 -3.52
N VAL A 133 0.44 17.69 -3.30
CA VAL A 133 1.68 17.53 -4.09
C VAL A 133 1.34 17.32 -5.57
N TYR A 134 0.38 16.46 -5.89
CA TYR A 134 -0.05 16.25 -7.27
C TYR A 134 -0.64 17.52 -7.90
N ALA A 135 -1.51 18.23 -7.18
CA ALA A 135 -2.12 19.48 -7.62
C ALA A 135 -1.06 20.54 -7.90
N GLY A 136 -0.07 20.70 -7.01
CA GLY A 136 1.05 21.61 -7.19
C GLY A 136 1.92 21.27 -8.40
N LEU A 137 2.24 19.99 -8.60
CA LEU A 137 3.02 19.53 -9.75
C LEU A 137 2.30 19.71 -11.09
N ARG A 138 0.96 19.71 -11.09
CA ARG A 138 0.13 19.82 -12.29
C ARG A 138 -0.52 21.18 -12.46
N HIS A 139 -0.29 22.11 -11.53
CA HIS A 139 -0.95 23.42 -11.46
C HIS A 139 -2.49 23.30 -11.53
N LEU A 140 -3.05 22.33 -10.81
CA LEU A 140 -4.49 22.06 -10.75
C LEU A 140 -5.09 22.56 -9.44
N ASN A 141 -6.39 22.86 -9.46
CA ASN A 141 -7.19 23.02 -8.26
C ASN A 141 -8.08 21.77 -8.10
N ILE A 142 -7.83 20.96 -7.07
CA ILE A 142 -8.55 19.70 -6.83
C ILE A 142 -9.40 19.85 -5.56
N ALA A 143 -10.71 19.70 -5.70
CA ALA A 143 -11.63 19.66 -4.56
C ALA A 143 -11.49 18.32 -3.81
N ALA A 144 -10.62 18.29 -2.80
CA ALA A 144 -10.34 17.09 -2.02
C ALA A 144 -11.45 16.72 -1.01
N GLU A 145 -12.45 17.58 -0.83
CA GLU A 145 -13.57 17.42 0.13
C GLU A 145 -14.39 16.15 -0.07
N LYS A 146 -14.40 15.59 -1.29
CA LYS A 146 -15.22 14.40 -1.64
C LYS A 146 -14.40 13.12 -1.77
N VAL A 147 -13.20 13.10 -1.21
CA VAL A 147 -12.30 11.93 -1.25
C VAL A 147 -12.72 10.89 -0.22
N PHE A 148 -13.19 11.33 0.94
CA PHE A 148 -13.68 10.46 2.01
C PHE A 148 -15.21 10.34 1.95
N MET A 149 -15.76 9.36 2.68
CA MET A 149 -17.18 8.98 2.60
C MET A 149 -18.07 9.64 3.67
N ASP A 150 -17.48 10.42 4.56
CA ASP A 150 -18.13 11.18 5.63
C ASP A 150 -18.52 12.60 5.22
#